data_AF-A0AAU0MIP9-F1
#
_entry.id   AF-A0AAU0MIP9-F1
#
_cell.length_a   1.000
_cell.length_b   1.000
_cell.length_c   1.000
_cell.angle_alpha   90.00
_cell.angle_beta   90.00
_cell.angle_gamma   90.00
#
_symmetry.space_group_name_H-M   'P 1'
#
loop_
_entity.id
_entity.type
_entity.pdbx_description
1 polymer ?
#
loop_
_entity_poly.entity_id
_entity_poly.type
_entity_poly.pdbx_seq_one_letter_code
_entity_poly.pdbx_strand_id
1 'polypeptide(L)'
;MREISIAGRTVTVSLVATTHGEDGDIQRYLVEVSGSDAATHLSILRMTSAVDARAMASAIETELLLDYPGSRDDGVLRDPSVRAWRDEHRTAIEAALGQLRDEIAGMPPEPVSDLERTLLRAFEMDPDAPDPGDA
;
A
#
# COMPACT_ATOMS: atom_id res chain seq x y z
N MET A 1 13.92 -3.34 -0.89
CA MET A 1 13.06 -4.22 -1.70
C MET A 1 12.43 -5.23 -0.75
N ARG A 2 11.18 -5.63 -1.02
CA ARG A 2 10.46 -6.71 -0.34
C ARG A 2 9.60 -7.45 -1.38
N GLU A 3 9.37 -8.74 -1.15
CA GLU A 3 8.64 -9.60 -2.07
C GLU A 3 7.62 -10.47 -1.32
N ILE A 4 6.55 -10.87 -2.00
CA ILE A 4 5.59 -11.85 -1.50
C ILE A 4 5.07 -12.72 -2.65
N SER A 5 5.00 -14.03 -2.41
CA SER A 5 4.48 -14.99 -3.39
C SER A 5 3.00 -15.27 -3.11
N ILE A 6 2.15 -15.08 -4.12
CA ILE A 6 0.71 -15.26 -4.05
C ILE A 6 0.28 -16.10 -5.26
N ALA A 7 -0.31 -17.28 -5.03
CA ALA A 7 -0.85 -18.14 -6.08
C ALA A 7 0.10 -18.33 -7.30
N GLY A 8 1.38 -18.57 -7.04
CA GLY A 8 2.39 -18.84 -8.07
C GLY A 8 2.97 -17.61 -8.79
N ARG A 9 2.55 -16.39 -8.44
CA ARG A 9 3.21 -15.14 -8.86
C ARG A 9 3.87 -14.44 -7.68
N THR A 10 4.96 -13.74 -7.95
CA THR A 10 5.63 -12.88 -6.99
C THR A 10 5.23 -11.44 -7.22
N VAL A 11 4.82 -10.75 -6.16
CA VAL A 11 4.68 -9.29 -6.12
C VAL A 11 5.94 -8.71 -5.49
N THR A 12 6.63 -7.84 -6.20
CA THR A 12 7.88 -7.20 -5.76
C THR A 12 7.65 -5.72 -5.59
N VAL A 13 8.08 -5.19 -4.44
CA VAL A 13 8.05 -3.75 -4.13
C VAL A 13 9.48 -3.28 -3.85
N SER A 14 9.91 -2.26 -4.58
CA SER A 14 11.26 -1.69 -4.49
C SER A 14 11.21 -0.19 -4.25
N LEU A 15 11.99 0.33 -3.31
CA LEU A 15 12.18 1.77 -3.16
C LEU A 15 13.05 2.28 -4.32
N VAL A 16 12.53 3.23 -5.08
CA VAL A 16 13.19 3.84 -6.24
C VAL A 16 13.82 5.19 -5.88
N ALA A 17 13.09 6.00 -5.10
CA ALA A 17 13.56 7.31 -4.69
C ALA A 17 12.93 7.72 -3.36
N THR A 18 13.66 8.55 -2.62
CA THR A 18 13.17 9.24 -1.42
C THR A 18 13.33 10.73 -1.65
N THR A 19 12.24 11.48 -1.52
CA THR A 19 12.28 12.94 -1.47
C THR A 19 12.09 13.36 -0.03
N HIS A 20 13.11 14.00 0.55
CA HIS A 20 13.08 14.45 1.93
C HIS A 20 12.30 15.75 2.07
N GLY A 21 11.40 15.80 3.05
CA GLY A 21 10.64 16.99 3.43
C GLY A 21 10.65 17.18 4.94
N GLU A 22 10.29 18.40 5.38
CA GLU A 22 10.18 18.72 6.81
C GLU A 22 9.08 17.89 7.51
N ASP A 23 8.05 17.53 6.75
CA ASP A 23 6.90 16.75 7.21
C ASP A 23 7.07 15.23 7.00
N GLY A 24 8.25 14.77 6.62
CA GLY A 24 8.53 13.37 6.32
C GLY A 24 8.98 13.13 4.88
N ASP A 25 9.28 11.88 4.59
CA ASP A 25 9.87 11.46 3.32
C ASP A 25 8.77 10.97 2.36
N ILE A 26 8.71 11.58 1.17
CA ILE A 26 7.93 11.01 0.08
C ILE A 26 8.75 9.90 -0.56
N GLN A 27 8.32 8.67 -0.37
CA GLN A 27 8.95 7.49 -0.93
C GLN A 27 8.23 7.06 -2.18
N ARG A 28 9.01 6.90 -3.25
CA ARG A 28 8.53 6.37 -4.52
C ARG A 28 8.95 4.92 -4.63
N TYR A 29 7.96 4.04 -4.69
CA TYR A 29 8.14 2.61 -4.89
C TYR A 29 7.82 2.21 -6.32
N LEU A 30 8.51 1.20 -6.83
CA LEU A 30 8.17 0.43 -8.03
C LEU A 30 7.44 -0.84 -7.58
N VAL A 31 6.28 -1.13 -8.18
CA VAL A 31 5.53 -2.37 -7.96
C VAL A 31 5.54 -3.19 -9.24
N GLU A 32 5.91 -4.45 -9.12
CA GLU A 32 6.04 -5.40 -10.22
C GLU A 32 5.34 -6.72 -9.87
N VAL A 33 4.81 -7.41 -10.89
CA VAL A 33 4.24 -8.76 -10.75
C VAL A 33 4.97 -9.69 -11.71
N SER A 34 5.51 -10.79 -11.19
CA SER A 34 6.25 -11.76 -12.01
C SER A 34 5.40 -12.28 -13.17
N GLY A 35 6.02 -12.45 -14.35
CA GLY A 35 5.32 -12.87 -15.56
C GLY A 35 4.56 -11.75 -16.28
N SER A 36 4.79 -10.50 -15.89
CA SER A 36 4.30 -9.29 -16.56
C SER A 36 5.45 -8.32 -16.82
N ASP A 37 5.34 -7.50 -17.88
CA ASP A 37 6.16 -6.30 -18.06
C ASP A 37 5.47 -5.03 -17.51
N ALA A 38 4.25 -5.17 -16.98
CA ALA A 38 3.54 -4.10 -16.34
C ALA A 38 4.11 -3.81 -14.96
N ALA A 39 4.38 -2.53 -14.73
CA ALA A 39 4.86 -2.01 -13.48
C ALA A 39 4.23 -0.64 -13.24
N THR A 40 4.15 -0.24 -11.98
CA THR A 40 3.62 1.05 -11.58
C THR A 40 4.54 1.72 -10.58
N HIS A 41 4.40 3.03 -10.42
CA HIS A 41 5.05 3.74 -9.32
C HIS A 41 4.02 4.23 -8.32
N LEU A 42 4.24 3.91 -7.04
CA LEU A 42 3.43 4.40 -5.94
C LEU A 42 4.26 5.37 -5.10
N SER A 43 3.72 6.55 -4.83
CA SER A 43 4.31 7.51 -3.91
C SER A 43 3.56 7.49 -2.59
N ILE A 44 4.26 7.25 -1.49
CA ILE A 44 3.71 7.21 -0.14
C ILE A 44 4.51 8.16 0.75
N LEU A 45 3.82 9.03 1.49
CA LEU A 45 4.43 9.83 2.54
C LEU A 45 4.68 8.93 3.76
N ARG A 46 5.93 8.87 4.22
CA ARG A 46 6.37 7.98 5.30
C ARG A 46 7.51 8.59 6.09
N MET A 47 7.66 8.20 7.35
CA MET A 47 8.78 8.67 8.18
C MET A 47 10.05 7.82 8.03
N THR A 48 9.92 6.60 7.50
CA THR A 48 11.05 5.67 7.41
C THR A 48 11.19 5.13 6.01
N SER A 49 12.40 5.14 5.46
CA SER A 49 12.71 4.62 4.11
C SER A 49 12.65 3.09 3.98
N ALA A 50 12.03 2.41 4.95
CA ALA A 50 11.96 0.96 4.98
C ALA A 50 10.92 0.46 3.97
N VAL A 51 11.30 -0.53 3.16
CA VAL A 51 10.35 -1.31 2.36
C VAL A 51 9.82 -2.46 3.21
N ASP A 52 8.95 -2.14 4.15
CA ASP A 52 8.40 -3.05 5.15
C ASP A 52 6.99 -3.56 4.76
N ALA A 53 6.28 -4.19 5.72
CA ALA A 53 4.95 -4.73 5.48
C ALA A 53 3.93 -3.64 5.10
N ARG A 54 4.11 -2.40 5.57
CA ARG A 54 3.23 -1.26 5.25
C ARG A 54 3.35 -0.86 3.79
N ALA A 55 4.58 -0.77 3.27
CA ALA A 55 4.82 -0.51 1.85
C ALA A 55 4.21 -1.61 0.98
N MET A 56 4.42 -2.88 1.37
CA MET A 56 3.86 -4.02 0.64
C MET A 56 2.32 -4.05 0.67
N ALA A 57 1.71 -3.82 1.83
CA ALA A 57 0.26 -3.79 1.98
C ALA A 57 -0.38 -2.67 1.13
N SER A 58 0.21 -1.46 1.17
CA SER A 58 -0.27 -0.31 0.39
C SER A 58 -0.20 -0.58 -1.11
N ALA A 59 0.88 -1.22 -1.58
CA ALA A 59 1.03 -1.61 -2.97
C ALA A 59 -0.03 -2.63 -3.41
N ILE A 60 -0.26 -3.69 -2.63
CA ILE A 60 -1.28 -4.70 -2.96
C ILE A 60 -2.68 -4.10 -2.96
N GLU A 61 -3.02 -3.33 -1.93
CA GLU A 61 -4.34 -2.71 -1.80
C GLU A 61 -4.62 -1.77 -2.96
N THR A 62 -3.69 -0.85 -3.25
CA THR A 62 -3.87 0.18 -4.29
C THR A 62 -3.80 -0.42 -5.69
N GLU A 63 -2.79 -1.23 -5.98
CA GLU A 63 -2.49 -1.64 -7.36
C GLU A 63 -3.21 -2.92 -7.79
N LEU A 64 -3.58 -3.81 -6.85
CA LEU A 64 -4.24 -5.08 -7.19
C LEU A 64 -5.72 -5.12 -6.79
N LEU A 65 -6.11 -4.52 -5.66
CA LEU A 65 -7.46 -4.70 -5.11
C LEU A 65 -8.42 -3.54 -5.37
N LEU A 66 -7.94 -2.29 -5.33
CA LEU A 66 -8.77 -1.09 -5.50
C LEU A 66 -9.37 -0.96 -6.92
N ASP A 67 -8.72 -1.58 -7.92
CA ASP A 67 -9.17 -1.65 -9.32
C ASP A 67 -9.55 -0.27 -9.92
N TYR A 68 -8.84 0.79 -9.50
CA TYR A 68 -9.08 2.14 -9.98
C TYR A 68 -8.49 2.30 -11.40
N PRO A 69 -8.97 3.30 -12.19
CA PRO A 69 -8.52 3.47 -13.58
C PRO A 69 -7.01 3.53 -13.77
N GLY A 70 -6.28 4.20 -12.88
CA GLY A 70 -4.81 4.28 -12.98
C GLY A 70 -4.12 2.92 -12.93
N SER A 71 -4.58 1.99 -12.08
CA SER A 71 -4.06 0.60 -12.08
C SER A 71 -4.31 -0.11 -13.41
N ARG A 72 -5.48 0.13 -14.04
CA ARG A 72 -5.92 -0.56 -15.27
C ARG A 72 -5.33 0.04 -16.54
N ASP A 73 -5.05 1.34 -16.54
CA ASP A 73 -4.58 2.06 -17.71
C ASP A 73 -3.05 2.11 -17.76
N ASP A 74 -2.41 2.43 -16.62
CA ASP A 74 -0.97 2.68 -16.53
C ASP A 74 -0.24 1.78 -15.51
N GLY A 75 -0.98 1.10 -14.62
CA GLY A 75 -0.41 0.28 -13.55
C GLY A 75 -0.25 -1.21 -13.88
N VAL A 76 -0.10 -2.05 -12.86
CA VAL A 76 0.11 -3.51 -13.05
C VAL A 76 -1.12 -4.21 -13.64
N LEU A 77 -2.32 -3.66 -13.42
CA LEU A 77 -3.55 -4.18 -14.00
C LEU A 77 -3.73 -3.77 -15.46
N ARG A 78 -2.80 -3.02 -16.08
CA ARG A 78 -2.81 -2.82 -17.55
C ARG A 78 -2.59 -4.13 -18.30
N ASP A 79 -1.85 -5.07 -17.72
CA ASP A 79 -1.66 -6.41 -18.28
C ASP A 79 -2.91 -7.28 -18.05
N PRO A 80 -3.58 -7.75 -19.12
CA PRO A 80 -4.71 -8.67 -19.01
C PRO A 80 -4.40 -9.96 -18.26
N SER A 81 -3.16 -10.46 -18.33
CA SER A 81 -2.73 -11.69 -17.64
C SER A 81 -2.73 -11.50 -16.13
N VAL A 82 -2.32 -10.31 -15.66
CA VAL A 82 -2.33 -9.95 -14.24
C VAL A 82 -3.77 -9.77 -13.77
N ARG A 83 -4.64 -9.14 -14.57
CA ARG A 83 -6.07 -9.01 -14.24
C ARG A 83 -6.75 -10.36 -14.07
N ALA A 84 -6.57 -11.26 -15.04
CA ALA A 84 -7.15 -12.60 -14.98
C ALA A 84 -6.67 -13.37 -13.75
N TRP A 85 -5.36 -13.36 -13.48
CA TRP A 85 -4.77 -13.95 -12.28
C TRP A 85 -5.32 -13.33 -10.98
N ARG A 86 -5.43 -12.00 -10.93
CA ARG A 86 -5.98 -11.26 -9.78
C ARG A 86 -7.43 -11.65 -9.52
N ASP A 87 -8.25 -11.71 -10.57
CA ASP A 87 -9.67 -12.06 -10.49
C ASP A 87 -9.86 -13.52 -10.04
N GLU A 88 -9.06 -14.46 -10.57
CA GLU A 88 -9.09 -15.87 -10.19
C GLU A 88 -8.63 -16.11 -8.74
N HIS A 89 -7.63 -15.36 -8.29
CA HIS A 89 -6.99 -15.58 -6.99
C HIS A 89 -7.26 -14.45 -5.98
N ARG A 90 -8.35 -13.70 -6.15
CA ARG A 90 -8.68 -12.53 -5.32
C ARG A 90 -8.65 -12.84 -3.83
N THR A 91 -9.24 -13.95 -3.41
CA THR A 91 -9.23 -14.40 -2.01
C THR A 91 -7.83 -14.67 -1.47
N ALA A 92 -6.92 -15.20 -2.29
CA ALA A 92 -5.54 -15.42 -1.86
C ALA A 92 -4.77 -14.10 -1.72
N ILE A 93 -5.05 -13.11 -2.57
CA ILE A 93 -4.49 -11.76 -2.47
C ILE A 93 -5.00 -11.07 -1.21
N GLU A 94 -6.30 -11.15 -0.93
CA GLU A 94 -6.90 -10.62 0.30
C GLU A 94 -6.35 -11.31 1.56
N ALA A 95 -6.12 -12.63 1.51
CA ALA A 95 -5.49 -13.36 2.61
C ALA A 95 -4.03 -12.93 2.84
N ALA A 96 -3.27 -12.70 1.77
CA ALA A 96 -1.90 -12.17 1.87
C ALA A 96 -1.90 -10.74 2.46
N LEU A 97 -2.86 -9.90 2.07
CA LEU A 97 -3.04 -8.58 2.67
C LEU A 97 -3.40 -8.69 4.17
N GLY A 98 -4.23 -9.66 4.55
CA GLY A 98 -4.53 -9.97 5.95
C GLY A 98 -3.27 -10.31 6.76
N GLN A 99 -2.42 -11.20 6.24
CA GLN A 99 -1.15 -11.55 6.89
C GLN A 99 -0.21 -10.35 7.04
N LEU A 100 -0.16 -9.47 6.03
CA LEU A 100 0.61 -8.24 6.12
C LEU A 100 0.06 -7.29 7.20
N ARG A 101 -1.27 -7.21 7.35
CA ARG A 101 -1.90 -6.41 8.40
C ARG A 101 -1.61 -6.97 9.79
N ASP A 102 -1.61 -8.28 9.95
CA ASP A 102 -1.21 -8.94 11.21
C ASP A 102 0.26 -8.65 11.55
N GLU A 103 1.16 -8.67 10.55
CA GLU A 103 2.55 -8.28 10.74
C GLU A 103 2.67 -6.80 11.15
N ILE A 104 1.93 -5.91 10.47
CA ILE A 104 1.91 -4.48 10.79
C ILE A 104 1.44 -4.23 12.23
N ALA A 105 0.47 -5.00 12.73
CA ALA A 105 -0.02 -4.89 14.10
C ALA A 105 1.06 -5.24 15.14
N GLY A 106 2.04 -6.06 14.78
CA GLY A 106 3.21 -6.38 15.61
C GLY A 106 4.35 -5.36 15.51
N MET A 107 4.29 -4.41 14.57
CA MET A 107 5.33 -3.40 14.38
C MET A 107 5.11 -2.19 15.29
N PRO A 108 6.18 -1.50 15.72
CA PRO A 108 6.01 -0.19 16.35
C PRO A 108 5.27 0.75 15.39
N PRO A 109 4.35 1.58 15.88
CA PRO A 109 3.58 2.49 15.01
C PRO A 109 4.54 3.36 14.21
N GLU A 110 4.17 3.64 12.96
CA GLU A 110 4.96 4.58 12.17
C GLU A 110 4.90 5.95 12.85
N PRO A 111 6.04 6.64 13.03
CA PRO A 111 5.99 7.99 13.58
C PRO A 111 5.11 8.85 12.69
N VAL A 112 4.13 9.53 13.28
CA VAL A 112 3.24 10.43 12.55
C VAL A 112 3.97 11.76 12.33
N SER A 113 3.86 12.36 11.16
CA SER A 113 4.37 13.72 10.91
C SER A 113 3.55 14.80 11.64
N ASP A 114 4.14 15.99 11.82
CA ASP A 114 3.37 17.14 12.33
C ASP A 114 2.27 17.57 11.36
N LEU A 115 2.52 17.48 10.05
CA LEU A 115 1.50 17.67 9.02
C LEU A 115 0.38 16.63 9.12
N GLU A 116 0.69 15.33 9.19
CA GLU A 116 -0.33 14.28 9.37
C GLU A 116 -1.09 14.44 10.68
N ARG A 117 -0.44 14.78 11.79
CA ARG A 117 -1.15 15.11 13.04
C ARG A 117 -2.11 16.27 12.84
N THR A 118 -1.68 17.29 12.10
CA THR A 118 -2.51 18.47 11.82
C THR A 118 -3.69 18.11 10.94
N LEU A 119 -3.48 17.29 9.90
CA LEU A 119 -4.55 16.78 9.03
C LEU A 119 -5.51 15.88 9.83
N LEU A 120 -5.01 14.94 10.62
CA LEU A 120 -5.84 14.05 11.46
C LEU A 120 -6.72 14.84 12.44
N ARG A 121 -6.17 15.88 13.07
CA ARG A 121 -6.94 16.80 13.92
C ARG A 121 -7.96 17.60 13.12
N ALA A 122 -7.59 18.11 11.94
CA ALA A 122 -8.47 18.91 11.10
C ALA A 122 -9.64 18.09 10.51
N PHE A 123 -9.45 16.78 10.33
CA PHE A 123 -10.48 15.86 9.85
C PHE A 123 -11.23 15.13 10.97
N GLU A 124 -11.03 15.53 12.24
CA GLU A 124 -11.72 14.97 13.43
C GLU A 124 -11.81 13.44 13.43
N MET A 125 -10.72 12.75 13.06
CA MET A 125 -10.55 11.34 13.40
C MET A 125 -9.98 11.24 14.82
N ASP A 126 -10.74 11.74 15.80
CA ASP A 126 -10.42 11.53 17.21
C ASP A 126 -10.98 10.15 17.61
N PRO A 127 -10.13 9.14 17.87
CA PRO A 127 -10.60 7.82 18.29
C PRO A 127 -11.27 7.84 19.68
N ASP A 128 -11.22 8.96 20.40
CA ASP A 128 -11.86 9.18 21.70
C ASP A 128 -13.04 10.18 21.64
N ALA A 129 -13.47 10.62 20.46
CA ALA A 129 -14.69 11.44 20.34
C ALA A 129 -15.94 10.58 20.62
N PRO A 130 -16.85 11.01 21.53
CA PRO A 130 -18.08 10.28 21.80
C PRO A 130 -18.96 10.23 20.54
N ASP A 131 -19.48 9.04 20.24
CA ASP A 131 -20.43 8.81 19.14
C ASP A 131 -21.59 9.81 19.23
N PRO A 132 -21.90 10.60 18.19
CA PRO A 132 -23.00 11.57 18.20
C PRO A 132 -24.40 10.92 18.18
N GLY A 133 -24.49 9.61 18.45
CA GLY A 133 -25.70 8.80 18.36
C GLY A 133 -26.61 8.69 19.60
N ASP A 134 -26.34 9.42 20.69
CA ASP A 134 -27.26 9.50 21.85
C ASP A 134 -27.63 10.96 22.15
N ALA A 135 -28.62 11.47 21.41
CA ALA A 135 -29.36 12.70 21.73
C ALA A 135 -30.87 12.47 21.56
#